data_AF-A0A939H8C5-F1
#
_entry.id   AF-A0A939H8C5-F1
#
_cell.length_a   1.000
_cell.length_b   1.000
_cell.length_c   1.000
_cell.angle_alpha   90.00
_cell.angle_beta   90.00
_cell.angle_gamma   90.00
#
_symmetry.space_group_name_H-M   'P 1'
#
loop_
_entity.id
_entity.type
_entity.pdbx_description
1 polymer ?
#
loop_
_entity_poly.entity_id
_entity_poly.type
_entity_poly.pdbx_seq_one_letter_code
_entity_poly.pdbx_strand_id
1 'polypeptide(L)'
;MSKVKTNQNQKGFTLIELMIVVAIIGILAAVALPAYQTYTNKATFSEVVNASSAAKTAVEVCFQVTNDITACDGGVEGIPSDVNATDDLVGLTTLDGVITTTGRTNSPVDGDTFRLTPQINGGAITSWDDLCSDGQLC
;
A
#
# COMPACT_ATOMS: atom_id res chain seq x y z
N MET A 1 55.75 -45.41 17.22
CA MET A 1 54.76 -44.96 16.22
C MET A 1 53.38 -45.04 16.84
N SER A 2 52.84 -43.90 17.29
CA SER A 2 51.50 -43.81 17.90
C SER A 2 50.44 -43.84 16.80
N LYS A 3 49.52 -44.81 16.86
CA LYS A 3 48.40 -44.92 15.93
C LYS A 3 47.36 -43.85 16.26
N VAL A 4 47.16 -42.89 15.35
CA VAL A 4 46.01 -41.97 15.40
C VAL A 4 44.74 -42.77 15.17
N LYS A 5 43.90 -42.91 16.21
CA LYS A 5 42.55 -43.48 16.13
C LYS A 5 41.58 -42.35 15.76
N THR A 6 41.20 -42.28 14.50
CA THR A 6 40.15 -41.35 14.03
C THR A 6 38.82 -42.11 13.95
N ASN A 7 38.13 -42.26 15.09
CA ASN A 7 36.72 -42.68 15.09
C ASN A 7 35.86 -41.41 15.05
N GLN A 8 35.71 -40.84 13.86
CA GLN A 8 34.74 -39.79 13.63
C GLN A 8 33.45 -40.47 13.15
N ASN A 9 32.54 -40.70 14.10
CA ASN A 9 31.21 -41.25 13.87
C ASN A 9 30.34 -40.20 13.18
N GLN A 10 30.66 -39.84 11.94
CA GLN A 10 29.90 -38.89 11.13
C GLN A 10 28.54 -39.51 10.79
N LYS A 11 27.56 -39.31 11.67
CA LYS A 11 26.16 -39.57 11.38
C LYS A 11 25.70 -38.52 10.37
N GLY A 12 25.66 -38.91 9.09
CA GLY A 12 25.05 -38.09 8.05
C GLY A 12 23.54 -37.98 8.24
N PHE A 13 22.96 -36.89 7.74
CA PHE A 13 21.51 -36.73 7.63
C PHE A 13 20.92 -37.82 6.73
N THR A 14 19.80 -38.40 7.13
CA THR A 14 19.10 -39.38 6.28
C THR A 14 18.25 -38.65 5.23
N LEU A 15 18.07 -39.27 4.05
CA LEU A 15 17.19 -38.74 3.02
C LEU A 15 15.74 -38.59 3.51
N ILE A 16 15.30 -39.48 4.40
CA ILE A 16 13.96 -39.41 4.98
C ILE A 16 13.79 -38.20 5.91
N GLU A 17 14.80 -37.86 6.72
CA GLU A 17 14.77 -36.64 7.55
C GLU A 17 14.70 -35.39 6.67
N LEU A 18 15.48 -35.36 5.58
CA LEU A 18 15.46 -34.21 4.67
C LEU A 18 14.10 -34.08 3.96
N MET A 19 13.49 -35.18 3.52
CA MET A 19 12.17 -35.18 2.89
C MET A 19 11.06 -34.68 3.83
N ILE A 20 11.08 -35.05 5.11
CA ILE A 20 10.10 -34.57 6.10
C ILE A 20 10.25 -33.06 6.32
N VAL A 21 11.48 -32.57 6.42
CA VAL A 21 11.73 -31.12 6.59
C VAL A 21 11.20 -30.34 5.40
N VAL A 22 11.44 -30.81 4.17
CA VAL A 22 10.92 -30.15 2.96
C VAL A 22 9.40 -30.18 2.93
N ALA A 23 8.77 -31.28 3.34
CA ALA A 23 7.31 -31.37 3.41
C ALA A 23 6.70 -30.35 4.40
N ILE A 24 7.30 -30.18 5.58
CA ILE A 24 6.85 -29.20 6.57
C ILE A 24 7.03 -27.77 6.05
N ILE A 25 8.21 -27.46 5.49
CA ILE A 25 8.47 -26.13 4.89
C ILE A 25 7.49 -25.85 3.75
N GLY A 26 7.14 -26.85 2.94
CA GLY A 26 6.16 -26.71 1.86
C GLY A 26 4.77 -26.29 2.37
N ILE A 27 4.28 -26.90 3.46
CA ILE A 27 2.99 -26.54 4.07
C ILE A 27 3.05 -25.11 4.63
N LEU A 28 4.12 -24.77 5.36
CA LEU A 28 4.28 -23.43 5.94
C LEU A 28 4.37 -22.35 4.86
N ALA A 29 5.11 -22.60 3.78
CA ALA A 29 5.26 -21.67 2.66
C ALA A 29 3.94 -21.42 1.94
N ALA A 30 3.09 -22.44 1.77
CA ALA A 30 1.79 -22.30 1.11
C ALA A 30 0.84 -21.34 1.83
N VAL A 31 0.93 -21.24 3.17
CA VAL A 31 0.12 -20.31 3.97
C VAL A 31 0.82 -18.97 4.15
N ALA A 32 2.14 -18.99 4.36
CA ALA A 32 2.91 -17.78 4.67
C ALA A 32 3.10 -16.87 3.46
N LEU A 33 3.30 -17.41 2.25
CA LEU A 33 3.58 -16.60 1.06
C LEU A 33 2.40 -15.68 0.67
N PRO A 34 1.14 -16.16 0.58
CA PRO A 34 0.02 -15.28 0.27
C PRO A 34 -0.17 -14.19 1.33
N ALA A 35 -0.05 -14.54 2.62
CA ALA A 35 -0.17 -13.58 3.71
C ALA A 35 0.93 -12.51 3.68
N TYR A 36 2.18 -12.92 3.37
CA TYR A 36 3.30 -12.00 3.22
C TYR A 36 3.10 -11.05 2.04
N GLN A 37 2.58 -11.53 0.91
CA GLN A 37 2.25 -10.71 -0.25
C GLN A 37 1.20 -9.63 0.09
N THR A 38 0.11 -10.00 0.76
CA THR A 38 -0.88 -9.00 1.21
C THR A 38 -0.26 -7.97 2.15
N TYR A 39 0.60 -8.40 3.07
CA TYR A 39 1.30 -7.48 3.97
C TYR A 39 2.22 -6.51 3.22
N THR A 40 3.00 -6.99 2.26
CA THR A 40 3.87 -6.13 1.45
C THR A 40 3.05 -5.17 0.59
N ASN A 41 1.91 -5.61 0.04
CA ASN A 41 1.04 -4.75 -0.75
C ASN A 41 0.43 -3.65 0.12
N LYS A 42 -0.09 -3.97 1.32
CA LYS A 42 -0.56 -2.96 2.29
C LYS A 42 0.53 -1.98 2.68
N ALA A 43 1.77 -2.45 2.88
CA ALA A 43 2.90 -1.59 3.20
C ALA A 43 3.20 -0.61 2.05
N THR A 44 3.21 -1.08 0.80
CA THR A 44 3.36 -0.19 -0.37
C THR A 44 2.17 0.77 -0.50
N PHE A 45 0.94 0.29 -0.25
CA PHE A 45 -0.27 1.12 -0.32
C PHE A 45 -0.31 2.24 0.72
N SER A 46 0.45 2.12 1.82
CA SER A 46 0.55 3.21 2.81
C SER A 46 1.12 4.51 2.20
N GLU A 47 1.98 4.40 1.17
CA GLU A 47 2.47 5.55 0.41
C GLU A 47 1.31 6.25 -0.33
N VAL A 48 0.42 5.46 -0.92
CA VAL A 48 -0.77 5.92 -1.66
C VAL A 48 -1.74 6.67 -0.75
N VAL A 49 -1.97 6.14 0.45
CA VAL A 49 -2.81 6.81 1.46
C VAL A 49 -2.14 8.09 1.97
N ASN A 50 -0.84 8.07 2.22
CA ASN A 50 -0.12 9.26 2.72
C ASN A 50 -0.09 10.39 1.67
N ALA A 51 -0.01 10.05 0.39
CA ALA A 51 0.00 11.03 -0.70
C ALA A 51 -1.27 11.90 -0.76
N SER A 52 -2.41 11.42 -0.24
CA SER A 52 -3.66 12.19 -0.24
C SER A 52 -3.71 13.26 0.85
N SER A 53 -2.82 13.20 1.86
CA SER A 53 -2.87 14.06 3.04
C SER A 53 -2.75 15.56 2.72
N ALA A 54 -1.79 15.91 1.86
CA ALA A 54 -1.57 17.31 1.47
C ALA A 54 -2.77 17.88 0.68
N ALA A 55 -3.30 17.10 -0.26
CA ALA A 55 -4.50 17.48 -1.01
C ALA A 55 -5.72 17.61 -0.11
N LYS A 56 -5.87 16.72 0.89
CA LYS A 56 -6.97 16.74 1.86
C LYS A 56 -7.05 18.06 2.62
N THR A 57 -5.92 18.50 3.17
CA THR A 57 -5.84 19.80 3.86
C THR A 57 -6.11 20.96 2.90
N ALA A 58 -5.58 20.90 1.68
CA ALA A 58 -5.79 21.97 0.70
C ALA A 58 -7.27 22.07 0.25
N VAL A 59 -7.96 20.95 0.07
CA VAL A 59 -9.40 20.93 -0.25
C VAL A 59 -10.24 21.49 0.90
N GLU A 60 -9.89 21.17 2.16
CA GLU A 60 -10.56 21.76 3.32
C GLU A 60 -10.43 23.29 3.35
N VAL A 61 -9.24 23.82 3.04
CA VAL A 61 -9.01 25.27 2.93
C VAL A 61 -9.75 25.86 1.75
N CYS A 62 -9.67 25.24 0.56
CA CYS A 62 -10.37 25.68 -0.63
C CYS A 62 -11.87 25.84 -0.35
N PHE A 63 -12.50 24.81 0.22
CA PHE A 63 -13.93 24.84 0.53
C PHE A 63 -14.28 25.94 1.54
N GLN A 64 -13.42 26.22 2.52
CA GLN A 64 -13.64 27.33 3.46
C GLN A 64 -13.58 28.72 2.80
N VAL A 65 -12.80 28.87 1.74
CA VAL A 65 -12.64 30.15 1.02
C VAL A 65 -13.74 30.34 -0.03
N THR A 66 -14.02 29.30 -0.82
CA THR A 66 -14.95 29.36 -1.96
C THR A 66 -16.39 29.09 -1.56
N ASN A 67 -16.60 28.31 -0.49
CA ASN A 67 -17.88 27.71 -0.11
C ASN A 67 -18.54 26.94 -1.28
N ASP A 68 -17.71 26.44 -2.21
CA ASP A 68 -18.10 25.67 -3.37
C ASP A 68 -17.07 24.56 -3.59
N ILE A 69 -17.47 23.32 -3.31
CA ILE A 69 -16.58 22.16 -3.43
C ILE A 69 -16.24 21.84 -4.89
N THR A 70 -17.11 22.22 -5.83
CA THR A 70 -16.89 22.01 -7.27
C THR A 70 -15.82 22.95 -7.84
N ALA A 71 -15.41 23.96 -7.06
CA ALA A 71 -14.28 24.81 -7.41
C ALA A 71 -12.93 24.28 -6.90
N CYS A 72 -12.92 23.16 -6.18
CA CYS A 72 -11.73 22.62 -5.51
C CYS A 72 -11.07 21.50 -6.32
N ASP A 73 -10.52 21.88 -7.47
CA ASP A 73 -9.79 21.00 -8.39
C ASP A 73 -8.27 21.06 -8.19
N GLY A 74 -7.57 20.07 -8.73
CA GLY A 74 -6.11 20.02 -8.76
C GLY A 74 -5.50 21.26 -9.41
N GLY A 75 -4.55 21.89 -8.72
CA GLY A 75 -3.87 23.10 -9.18
C GLY A 75 -4.63 24.41 -8.93
N VAL A 76 -5.78 24.36 -8.26
CA VAL A 76 -6.63 25.52 -7.93
C VAL A 76 -6.61 25.76 -6.41
N GLU A 77 -6.74 27.01 -5.96
CA GLU A 77 -6.81 27.39 -4.53
C GLU A 77 -5.72 26.75 -3.61
N GLY A 78 -4.51 26.52 -4.15
CA GLY A 78 -3.39 25.92 -3.42
C GLY A 78 -3.40 24.39 -3.32
N ILE A 79 -4.37 23.73 -3.96
CA ILE A 79 -4.39 22.28 -4.13
C ILE A 79 -3.26 21.86 -5.09
N PRO A 80 -2.45 20.83 -4.77
CA PRO A 80 -1.44 20.33 -5.68
C PRO A 80 -2.02 20.01 -7.06
N SER A 81 -1.27 20.30 -8.11
CA SER A 81 -1.67 19.92 -9.47
C SER A 81 -1.74 18.40 -9.61
N ASP A 82 -2.65 17.95 -10.48
CA ASP A 82 -2.79 16.53 -10.77
C ASP A 82 -1.49 15.96 -11.35
N VAL A 83 -1.12 14.78 -10.86
CA VAL A 83 0.03 14.02 -11.33
C VAL A 83 -0.40 12.60 -11.65
N ASN A 84 0.03 12.11 -12.81
CA ASN A 84 -0.19 10.71 -13.18
C ASN A 84 0.78 9.82 -12.41
N ALA A 85 0.34 8.62 -12.07
CA ALA A 85 1.20 7.61 -11.47
C ALA A 85 2.34 7.25 -12.44
N THR A 86 3.54 7.08 -11.89
CA THR A 86 4.73 6.60 -12.59
C THR A 86 5.46 5.57 -11.71
N ASP A 87 6.62 5.09 -12.15
CA ASP A 87 7.42 4.09 -11.42
C ASP A 87 7.90 4.64 -10.06
N ASP A 88 8.16 5.95 -10.01
CA ASP A 88 8.75 6.63 -8.86
C ASP A 88 7.77 7.56 -8.12
N LEU A 89 6.57 7.78 -8.66
CA LEU A 89 5.61 8.76 -8.14
C LEU A 89 4.20 8.21 -8.08
N VAL A 90 3.58 8.32 -6.90
CA VAL A 90 2.16 8.04 -6.69
C VAL A 90 1.32 9.06 -7.46
N GLY A 91 0.31 8.59 -8.18
CA GLY A 91 -0.64 9.47 -8.87
C GLY A 91 -1.53 10.20 -7.87
N LEU A 92 -1.91 11.43 -8.19
CA LEU A 92 -2.83 12.25 -7.41
C LEU A 92 -3.72 13.01 -8.38
N THR A 93 -5.02 12.95 -8.16
CA THR A 93 -6.01 13.72 -8.89
C THR A 93 -7.01 14.29 -7.90
N THR A 94 -7.31 15.58 -8.02
CA THR A 94 -8.39 16.21 -7.25
C THR A 94 -9.41 16.81 -8.21
N LEU A 95 -10.65 16.36 -8.11
CA LEU A 95 -11.76 16.84 -8.95
C LEU A 95 -12.99 17.03 -8.08
N ASP A 96 -13.59 18.22 -8.13
CA ASP A 96 -14.73 18.60 -7.30
C ASP A 96 -14.52 18.29 -5.81
N GLY A 97 -13.30 18.51 -5.31
CA GLY A 97 -12.87 18.18 -3.95
C GLY A 97 -12.71 16.68 -3.64
N VAL A 98 -13.01 15.79 -4.59
CA VAL A 98 -12.76 14.35 -4.47
C VAL A 98 -11.30 14.08 -4.81
N ILE A 99 -10.58 13.51 -3.84
CA ILE A 99 -9.15 13.22 -3.98
C ILE A 99 -9.00 11.75 -4.32
N THR A 100 -8.30 11.45 -5.41
CA THR A 100 -7.96 10.09 -5.81
C THR A 100 -6.44 9.98 -5.90
N THR A 101 -5.84 9.13 -5.08
CA THR A 101 -4.43 8.73 -5.25
C THR A 101 -4.35 7.37 -5.91
N THR A 102 -3.33 7.17 -6.74
CA THR A 102 -3.14 5.94 -7.53
C THR A 102 -1.76 5.37 -7.27
N GLY A 103 -1.69 4.06 -7.02
CA GLY A 103 -0.44 3.33 -6.84
C GLY A 103 0.53 3.51 -8.00
N ARG A 104 1.83 3.42 -7.68
CA ARG A 104 2.91 3.56 -8.66
C ARG A 104 2.83 2.48 -9.72
N THR A 105 3.19 2.83 -10.96
CA THR A 105 3.29 1.84 -12.04
C THR A 105 4.38 0.82 -11.72
N ASN A 106 4.24 -0.42 -12.16
CA ASN A 106 5.14 -1.54 -11.85
C ASN A 106 5.35 -1.84 -10.35
N SER A 107 4.46 -1.33 -9.48
CA SER A 107 4.46 -1.68 -8.06
C SER A 107 3.48 -2.82 -7.77
N PRO A 108 3.54 -3.46 -6.59
CA PRO A 108 2.55 -4.46 -6.18
C PRO A 108 1.10 -3.95 -6.07
N VAL A 109 0.90 -2.64 -6.16
CA VAL A 109 -0.40 -1.94 -6.09
C VAL A 109 -0.63 -1.07 -7.34
N ASP A 110 -0.03 -1.45 -8.47
CA ASP A 110 -0.18 -0.74 -9.74
C ASP A 110 -1.65 -0.68 -10.17
N GLY A 111 -2.13 0.54 -10.41
CA GLY A 111 -3.53 0.82 -10.76
C GLY A 111 -4.50 0.81 -9.58
N ASP A 112 -4.07 0.42 -8.37
CA ASP A 112 -4.92 0.51 -7.19
C ASP A 112 -5.09 1.96 -6.76
N THR A 113 -6.31 2.33 -6.39
CA THR A 113 -6.68 3.69 -6.05
C THR A 113 -7.17 3.81 -4.62
N PHE A 114 -6.83 4.92 -3.96
CA PHE A 114 -7.44 5.37 -2.72
C PHE A 114 -8.20 6.67 -2.97
N ARG A 115 -9.51 6.65 -2.75
CA ARG A 115 -10.38 7.81 -2.97
C ARG A 115 -10.93 8.34 -1.66
N LEU A 116 -10.80 9.65 -1.46
CA LEU A 116 -11.40 10.39 -0.35
C LEU A 116 -12.49 11.31 -0.89
N THR A 117 -13.72 11.11 -0.42
CA THR A 117 -14.88 11.94 -0.77
C THR A 117 -15.27 12.80 0.42
N PRO A 118 -15.27 14.14 0.31
CA PRO A 118 -15.60 15.01 1.44
C PRO A 118 -17.10 14.93 1.75
N GLN A 119 -17.43 14.82 3.02
CA GLN A 119 -18.80 14.92 3.52
C GLN A 119 -19.03 16.31 4.10
N ILE A 120 -19.93 17.06 3.46
CA ILE A 120 -20.18 18.46 3.78
C ILE A 120 -21.44 18.58 4.63
N ASN A 121 -21.34 19.26 5.76
CA ASN A 121 -22.48 19.60 6.60
C ASN A 121 -22.33 21.02 7.16
N GLY A 122 -23.36 21.83 7.02
CA GLY A 122 -23.39 23.19 7.59
C GLY A 122 -22.28 24.13 7.10
N GLY A 123 -21.82 23.97 5.85
CA GLY A 123 -20.76 24.82 5.27
C GLY A 123 -19.33 24.43 5.68
N ALA A 124 -19.14 23.24 6.25
CA ALA A 124 -17.82 22.68 6.53
C ALA A 124 -17.73 21.22 6.07
N ILE A 125 -16.51 20.76 5.75
CA ILE A 125 -16.23 19.33 5.59
C ILE A 125 -16.13 18.73 6.99
N THR A 126 -17.02 17.78 7.32
CA THR A 126 -17.10 17.19 8.66
C THR A 126 -16.50 15.78 8.75
N SER A 127 -16.44 15.09 7.63
CA SER A 127 -15.81 13.76 7.52
C SER A 127 -15.38 13.49 6.10
N TRP A 128 -14.64 12.41 5.91
CA TRP A 128 -14.18 11.95 4.60
C TRP A 128 -14.54 10.48 4.48
N ASP A 129 -15.25 10.12 3.41
CA ASP A 129 -15.52 8.74 3.08
C ASP A 129 -14.35 8.22 2.24
N ASP A 130 -13.67 7.21 2.77
CA ASP A 130 -12.57 6.54 2.11
C ASP A 130 -13.04 5.29 1.34
N LEU A 131 -12.47 5.10 0.15
CA LEU A 131 -12.71 3.92 -0.66
C LEU A 131 -11.41 3.49 -1.35
N CYS A 132 -11.00 2.24 -1.14
CA CYS A 132 -9.96 1.61 -1.94
C CYS A 132 -10.56 0.82 -3.10
N SER A 133 -9.82 0.72 -4.22
CA SER A 133 -10.15 -0.19 -5.33
C SER A 133 -10.19 -1.66 -4.86
N ASP A 134 -9.22 -2.03 -4.02
CA ASP A 134 -9.14 -3.32 -3.36
C ASP A 134 -9.37 -3.15 -1.85
N GLY A 135 -10.47 -3.72 -1.36
CA GLY A 135 -10.84 -3.72 0.05
C GLY A 135 -9.93 -4.57 0.94
N GLN A 136 -8.93 -5.26 0.39
CA GLN A 136 -7.85 -5.88 1.16
C GLN A 136 -6.65 -4.94 1.38
N LEU A 137 -6.61 -3.75 0.75
CA LEU A 137 -5.52 -2.78 0.93
C LEU A 137 -5.82 -1.83 2.09
N CYS A 138 -7.05 -1.31 2.17
CA CYS A 138 -7.67 -0.96 3.43
C CYS A 138 -8.29 -2.21 4.12
#